data_AF-A0A9X7X7L2-F1
#
_entry.id   AF-A0A9X7X7L2-F1
#
_cell.length_a   1.000
_cell.length_b   1.000
_cell.length_c   1.000
_cell.angle_alpha   90.00
_cell.angle_beta   90.00
_cell.angle_gamma   90.00
#
_symmetry.space_group_name_H-M   'P 1'
#
loop_
_entity.id
_entity.type
_entity.pdbx_description
1 polymer ?
#
loop_
_entity_poly.entity_id
_entity_poly.type
_entity_poly.pdbx_seq_one_letter_code
_entity_poly.pdbx_strand_id
1 'polypeptide(L)'
;MTLDDFKSDELYSDLLIYWYNKWDIICSNIKSGSIGTEVINIRIIIKDIINEYELNSFKSEQNRKVYIKLIQEQQKKIFLNNYKDQLKLLKNELENKKSDKINCYIIAKELEKELDGFTIRKIIFSKIYDLLREKKNDISTREKLSGLTKELILDLLTIGISIEDIEKEFKSYFQTYLLSNDGSIIFLYEYPKSIKSNNEIKSYIDNITLEKRLEKLKQSLDYQEEDYQIIFPLFGVKIFSSVTYQNMEIYNPKVSSFEDEIQFENTMLTNDNSQNYADCHVKVNVSSLSLNSALNEAKRQLDILISLINIEYSNKYFEVYSDGSYQIFKDNKISSMSILPSNKYRDTNIRLSSTHANPFKIDSEAMKIIDKYDRVFDLLTNRKMVKEITTLKNVINYIEKSKYLSNEERLLNSWIIIEGLSLLAKQENDSIPQFIKKTISNFTILNYSNLELNKIFYGVADEYLGANFTPRNPNIKDDFAKKLYLNYAYSKSIKKPIKPLYDNLEKCKDIVNDIDLKDNIVKMLGYFNDNKIALEILNRKKEVVILSIDYIYKCRNQIVHNGYIDVNIIPYIVNYSESYAKSLFFEIIELYSMEIYNLKEEFIKQNYKIELLLQHLSNNNIDIFNYK
;
A
#
# COMPACT_ATOMS: atom_id res chain seq x y z
N MET A 1 7.45 17.79 -35.53
CA MET A 1 8.23 16.99 -36.49
C MET A 1 7.59 15.63 -36.61
N THR A 2 7.52 15.12 -37.83
CA THR A 2 6.58 14.08 -38.25
C THR A 2 7.30 13.06 -39.08
N LEU A 3 6.76 11.83 -39.12
CA LEU A 3 7.22 10.74 -40.00
C LEU A 3 7.49 11.19 -41.45
N ASP A 4 6.86 12.27 -41.90
CA ASP A 4 7.04 12.94 -43.19
C ASP A 4 8.48 13.34 -43.54
N ASP A 5 9.36 13.50 -42.55
CA ASP A 5 10.79 13.78 -42.79
C ASP A 5 11.48 12.58 -43.51
N PHE A 6 10.85 11.41 -43.53
CA PHE A 6 11.37 10.18 -44.15
C PHE A 6 10.70 9.83 -45.48
N LYS A 7 10.00 10.76 -46.14
CA LYS A 7 9.28 10.51 -47.42
C LYS A 7 10.15 9.91 -48.53
N SER A 8 11.45 10.15 -48.51
CA SER A 8 12.41 9.61 -49.48
C SER A 8 12.96 8.23 -49.13
N ASP A 9 12.66 7.70 -47.94
CA ASP A 9 13.13 6.39 -47.49
C ASP A 9 12.30 5.26 -48.14
N GLU A 10 12.97 4.17 -48.52
CA GLU A 10 12.32 3.04 -49.17
C GLU A 10 11.19 2.43 -48.32
N LEU A 11 11.32 2.41 -46.99
CA LEU A 11 10.33 1.79 -46.10
C LEU A 11 9.14 2.71 -45.80
N TYR A 12 9.20 3.99 -46.21
CA TYR A 12 8.09 4.93 -46.05
C TYR A 12 6.87 4.47 -46.88
N SER A 13 5.71 4.38 -46.23
CA SER A 13 4.46 3.93 -46.86
C SER A 13 3.25 4.38 -46.06
N ASP A 14 2.07 4.39 -46.70
CA ASP A 14 0.79 4.64 -46.02
C ASP A 14 0.54 3.68 -44.86
N LEU A 15 1.04 2.44 -44.95
CA LEU A 15 0.92 1.45 -43.88
C LEU A 15 1.77 1.83 -42.66
N LEU A 16 2.98 2.37 -42.87
CA LEU A 16 3.82 2.90 -41.80
C LEU A 16 3.19 4.12 -41.13
N ILE A 17 2.63 5.05 -41.92
CA ILE A 17 1.87 6.21 -41.40
C ILE A 17 0.69 5.71 -40.55
N TYR A 18 -0.06 4.73 -41.06
CA TYR A 18 -1.15 4.10 -40.32
C TYR A 18 -0.66 3.50 -39.00
N TRP A 19 0.44 2.74 -39.01
CA TRP A 19 0.99 2.12 -37.80
C TRP A 19 1.42 3.15 -36.76
N TYR A 20 2.15 4.19 -37.19
CA TYR A 20 2.59 5.29 -36.33
C TYR A 20 1.39 5.96 -35.63
N ASN A 21 0.35 6.32 -36.40
CA ASN A 21 -0.86 6.91 -35.84
C ASN A 21 -1.63 5.92 -34.95
N LYS A 22 -1.63 4.63 -35.31
CA LYS A 22 -2.35 3.60 -34.57
C LYS A 22 -1.73 3.34 -33.20
N TRP A 23 -0.41 3.44 -33.09
CA TRP A 23 0.31 3.38 -31.82
C TRP A 23 -0.24 4.40 -30.81
N ASP A 24 -0.28 5.67 -31.21
CA ASP A 24 -0.79 6.77 -30.37
C ASP A 24 -2.27 6.60 -29.99
N ILE A 25 -3.10 6.13 -30.94
CA ILE A 25 -4.52 5.82 -30.67
C ILE A 25 -4.65 4.72 -29.63
N ILE A 26 -3.86 3.64 -29.74
CA ILE A 26 -3.90 2.54 -28.77
C ILE A 26 -3.45 3.04 -27.39
N CYS A 27 -2.34 3.78 -27.30
CA CYS A 27 -1.87 4.35 -26.03
C CYS A 27 -2.93 5.26 -25.38
N SER A 28 -3.58 6.12 -26.17
CA SER A 28 -4.65 7.02 -25.71
C SER A 28 -5.88 6.24 -25.25
N ASN A 29 -6.23 5.16 -25.96
CA ASN A 29 -7.36 4.31 -25.59
C ASN A 29 -7.09 3.54 -24.29
N ILE A 30 -5.84 3.10 -24.05
CA ILE A 30 -5.43 2.50 -22.78
C ILE A 30 -5.57 3.52 -21.64
N LYS A 31 -5.01 4.72 -21.82
CA LYS A 31 -5.07 5.80 -20.82
C LYS A 31 -6.51 6.19 -20.44
N SER A 32 -7.42 6.20 -21.42
CA SER A 32 -8.84 6.54 -21.20
C SER A 32 -9.70 5.37 -20.69
N GLY A 33 -9.16 4.16 -20.60
CA GLY A 33 -9.92 2.96 -20.22
C GLY A 33 -10.92 2.47 -21.27
N SER A 34 -10.87 3.00 -22.49
CA SER A 34 -11.82 2.68 -23.58
C SER A 34 -11.61 1.28 -24.20
N ILE A 35 -10.49 0.61 -23.89
CA ILE A 35 -10.17 -0.73 -24.40
C ILE A 35 -10.86 -1.85 -23.61
N GLY A 36 -11.40 -1.61 -22.40
CA GLY A 36 -12.13 -2.64 -21.64
C GLY A 36 -11.33 -3.95 -21.44
N THR A 37 -11.97 -5.13 -21.57
CA THR A 37 -11.32 -6.46 -21.38
C THR A 37 -10.25 -6.78 -22.41
N GLU A 38 -10.17 -5.98 -23.46
CA GLU A 38 -9.25 -6.15 -24.57
C GLU A 38 -7.80 -5.78 -24.16
N VAL A 39 -7.57 -5.23 -22.96
CA VAL A 39 -6.23 -5.03 -22.34
C VAL A 39 -5.63 -6.30 -21.75
N ILE A 40 -6.40 -7.40 -21.69
CA ILE A 40 -5.97 -8.64 -21.05
C ILE A 40 -5.13 -9.49 -22.03
N ASN A 41 -3.83 -9.55 -21.82
CA ASN A 41 -2.91 -10.42 -22.56
C ASN A 41 -2.70 -11.77 -21.84
N ILE A 42 -1.92 -12.66 -22.44
CA ILE A 42 -1.67 -13.98 -21.85
C ILE A 42 -0.99 -13.92 -20.49
N ARG A 43 -0.03 -13.01 -20.28
CA ARG A 43 0.67 -12.87 -18.99
C ARG A 43 -0.28 -12.50 -17.86
N ILE A 44 -1.19 -11.56 -18.11
CA ILE A 44 -2.24 -11.16 -17.15
C ILE A 44 -3.13 -12.35 -16.83
N ILE A 45 -3.58 -13.11 -17.84
CA ILE A 45 -4.45 -14.29 -17.63
C ILE A 45 -3.77 -15.32 -16.73
N ILE A 46 -2.49 -15.62 -16.98
CA ILE A 46 -1.73 -16.57 -16.18
C ILE A 46 -1.56 -16.08 -14.73
N LYS A 47 -1.20 -14.80 -14.54
CA LYS A 47 -1.12 -14.19 -13.20
C LYS A 47 -2.45 -14.20 -12.47
N ASP A 48 -3.56 -13.91 -13.15
CA ASP A 48 -4.90 -13.93 -12.55
C ASP A 48 -5.33 -15.34 -12.13
N ILE A 49 -5.00 -16.36 -12.92
CA ILE A 49 -5.25 -17.78 -12.57
C ILE A 49 -4.46 -18.18 -11.32
N ILE A 50 -3.20 -17.78 -11.25
CA ILE A 50 -2.34 -17.99 -10.07
C ILE A 50 -2.95 -17.30 -8.84
N ASN A 51 -3.29 -16.02 -8.96
CA ASN A 51 -3.88 -15.23 -7.88
C ASN A 51 -5.23 -15.81 -7.41
N GLU A 52 -6.10 -16.23 -8.33
CA GLU A 52 -7.39 -16.84 -7.97
C GLU A 52 -7.20 -18.16 -7.22
N TYR A 53 -6.15 -18.93 -7.53
CA TYR A 53 -5.80 -20.12 -6.74
C TYR A 53 -5.32 -19.74 -5.34
N GLU A 54 -4.33 -18.84 -5.25
CA GLU A 54 -3.67 -18.46 -4.00
C GLU A 54 -4.64 -17.76 -3.03
N LEU A 55 -5.56 -16.94 -3.55
CA LEU A 55 -6.48 -16.15 -2.72
C LEU A 55 -7.81 -16.86 -2.45
N ASN A 56 -8.36 -17.53 -3.48
CA ASN A 56 -9.74 -18.03 -3.45
C ASN A 56 -9.86 -19.53 -3.70
N SER A 57 -8.75 -20.21 -4.04
CA SER A 57 -8.72 -21.64 -4.38
C SER A 57 -9.78 -21.99 -5.45
N PHE A 58 -9.99 -21.12 -6.45
CA PHE A 58 -10.99 -21.32 -7.51
C PHE A 58 -12.40 -21.70 -7.02
N LYS A 59 -12.91 -20.99 -6.01
CA LYS A 59 -14.29 -21.18 -5.52
C LYS A 59 -15.34 -20.67 -6.51
N SER A 60 -15.03 -19.63 -7.29
CA SER A 60 -15.98 -19.05 -8.26
C SER A 60 -16.03 -19.84 -9.57
N GLU A 61 -17.18 -20.46 -9.88
CA GLU A 61 -17.40 -21.09 -11.19
C GLU A 61 -17.41 -20.05 -12.32
N GLN A 62 -17.90 -18.85 -12.05
CA GLN A 62 -17.97 -17.78 -13.05
C GLN A 62 -16.57 -17.30 -13.45
N ASN A 63 -15.67 -17.10 -12.49
CA ASN A 63 -14.28 -16.72 -12.76
C ASN A 63 -13.60 -17.78 -13.64
N ARG A 64 -13.82 -19.06 -13.32
CA ARG A 64 -13.29 -20.17 -14.11
C ARG A 64 -13.73 -20.13 -15.58
N LYS A 65 -15.02 -19.88 -15.83
CA LYS A 65 -15.56 -19.75 -17.20
C LYS A 65 -14.93 -18.59 -17.96
N VAL A 66 -14.67 -17.47 -17.28
CA VAL A 66 -13.97 -16.31 -17.87
C VAL A 66 -12.56 -16.71 -18.30
N TYR A 67 -11.77 -17.35 -17.43
CA TYR A 67 -10.39 -17.74 -17.78
C TYR A 67 -10.33 -18.75 -18.94
N ILE A 68 -11.24 -19.72 -18.98
CA ILE A 68 -11.33 -20.68 -20.10
C ILE A 68 -11.53 -19.94 -21.43
N LYS A 69 -12.47 -18.99 -21.46
CA LYS A 69 -12.75 -18.19 -22.67
C LYS A 69 -11.55 -17.32 -23.06
N LEU A 70 -10.90 -16.69 -22.08
CA LEU A 70 -9.72 -15.87 -22.32
C LEU A 70 -8.57 -16.71 -22.91
N ILE A 71 -8.30 -17.90 -22.37
CA ILE A 71 -7.28 -18.82 -22.90
C ILE A 71 -7.63 -19.25 -24.34
N GLN A 72 -8.89 -19.57 -24.62
CA GLN A 72 -9.34 -19.91 -25.98
C GLN A 72 -9.06 -18.80 -27.00
N GLU A 73 -9.25 -17.53 -26.62
CA GLU A 73 -8.92 -16.40 -27.50
C GLU A 73 -7.41 -16.25 -27.69
N GLN A 74 -6.60 -16.45 -26.65
CA GLN A 74 -5.13 -16.41 -26.77
C GLN A 74 -4.59 -17.52 -27.68
N GLN A 75 -5.18 -18.72 -27.66
CA GLN A 75 -4.77 -19.84 -28.53
C GLN A 75 -4.90 -19.54 -30.03
N LYS A 76 -5.76 -18.59 -30.43
CA LYS A 76 -5.92 -18.19 -31.83
C LYS A 76 -4.77 -17.30 -32.31
N LYS A 77 -3.98 -16.72 -31.40
CA LYS A 77 -2.92 -15.76 -31.73
C LYS A 77 -1.68 -16.45 -32.28
N ILE A 78 -1.27 -16.06 -33.49
CA ILE A 78 -0.18 -16.70 -34.24
C ILE A 78 1.17 -16.62 -33.49
N PHE A 79 1.42 -15.55 -32.72
CA PHE A 79 2.68 -15.41 -31.97
C PHE A 79 2.76 -16.33 -30.74
N LEU A 80 1.66 -17.00 -30.35
CA LEU A 80 1.62 -17.98 -29.27
C LEU A 80 1.62 -19.43 -29.78
N ASN A 81 1.93 -19.67 -31.06
CA ASN A 81 1.90 -21.01 -31.66
C ASN A 81 2.74 -22.03 -30.87
N ASN A 82 3.89 -21.64 -30.34
CA ASN A 82 4.79 -22.52 -29.58
C ASN A 82 4.25 -22.92 -28.19
N TYR A 83 3.20 -22.25 -27.72
CA TYR A 83 2.58 -22.48 -26.41
C TYR A 83 1.17 -23.07 -26.51
N LYS A 84 0.70 -23.38 -27.72
CA LYS A 84 -0.68 -23.84 -27.94
C LYS A 84 -1.03 -25.07 -27.13
N ASP A 85 -0.11 -26.02 -27.04
CA ASP A 85 -0.33 -27.28 -26.33
C ASP A 85 -0.36 -27.08 -24.81
N GLN A 86 0.55 -26.27 -24.26
CA GLN A 86 0.57 -25.91 -22.85
C GLN A 86 -0.70 -25.12 -22.46
N LEU A 87 -1.12 -24.17 -23.29
CA LEU A 87 -2.38 -23.43 -23.08
C LEU A 87 -3.60 -24.34 -23.17
N LYS A 88 -3.57 -25.34 -24.06
CA LYS A 88 -4.64 -26.35 -24.18
C LYS A 88 -4.69 -27.24 -22.95
N LEU A 89 -3.54 -27.62 -22.42
CA LEU A 89 -3.42 -28.40 -21.19
C LEU A 89 -3.96 -27.61 -19.99
N LEU A 90 -3.59 -26.34 -19.83
CA LEU A 90 -4.15 -25.46 -18.78
C LEU A 90 -5.68 -25.32 -18.91
N LYS A 91 -6.17 -25.10 -20.13
CA LYS A 91 -7.60 -25.01 -20.42
C LYS A 91 -8.36 -26.28 -20.01
N ASN A 92 -7.84 -27.45 -20.39
CA ASN A 92 -8.46 -28.74 -20.08
C ASN A 92 -8.55 -28.98 -18.58
N GLU A 93 -7.51 -28.61 -17.83
CA GLU A 93 -7.52 -28.72 -16.36
C GLU A 93 -8.54 -27.77 -15.72
N LEU A 94 -8.73 -26.56 -16.26
CA LEU A 94 -9.78 -25.64 -15.82
C LEU A 94 -11.19 -26.17 -16.15
N GLU A 95 -11.37 -26.82 -17.29
CA GLU A 95 -12.67 -27.41 -17.68
C GLU A 95 -13.03 -28.63 -16.82
N ASN A 96 -12.04 -29.37 -16.34
CA ASN A 96 -12.26 -30.52 -15.50
C ASN A 96 -12.70 -30.11 -14.09
N LYS A 97 -13.99 -30.26 -13.78
CA LYS A 97 -14.50 -29.96 -12.42
C LYS A 97 -13.98 -30.90 -11.33
N LYS A 98 -13.45 -32.07 -11.71
CA LYS A 98 -12.89 -33.09 -10.81
C LYS A 98 -11.36 -33.04 -10.74
N SER A 99 -10.67 -32.23 -11.56
CA SER A 99 -9.22 -32.10 -11.49
C SER A 99 -8.82 -31.50 -10.14
N ASP A 100 -7.65 -31.92 -9.66
CA ASP A 100 -7.05 -31.27 -8.52
C ASP A 100 -6.70 -29.83 -8.93
N LYS A 101 -7.27 -28.85 -8.23
CA LYS A 101 -7.07 -27.42 -8.53
C LYS A 101 -5.59 -27.05 -8.46
N ILE A 102 -4.78 -27.83 -7.72
CA ILE A 102 -3.33 -27.67 -7.67
C ILE A 102 -2.68 -27.84 -9.05
N ASN A 103 -3.23 -28.69 -9.94
CA ASN A 103 -2.68 -28.92 -11.27
C ASN A 103 -2.76 -27.63 -12.10
N CYS A 104 -3.92 -26.96 -12.10
CA CYS A 104 -4.10 -25.68 -12.78
C CYS A 104 -3.05 -24.66 -12.31
N TYR A 105 -2.84 -24.58 -11.00
CA TYR A 105 -1.86 -23.68 -10.39
C TYR A 105 -0.42 -24.01 -10.83
N ILE A 106 -0.03 -25.29 -10.78
CA ILE A 106 1.31 -25.73 -11.20
C ILE A 106 1.55 -25.40 -12.68
N ILE A 107 0.60 -25.73 -13.55
CA ILE A 107 0.72 -25.46 -14.99
C ILE A 107 0.82 -23.96 -15.25
N ALA A 108 0.01 -23.14 -14.57
CA ALA A 108 0.07 -21.69 -14.69
C ALA A 108 1.42 -21.14 -14.23
N LYS A 109 1.99 -21.64 -13.13
CA LYS A 109 3.32 -21.24 -12.64
C LYS A 109 4.46 -21.62 -13.59
N GLU A 110 4.39 -22.79 -14.23
CA GLU A 110 5.38 -23.16 -15.25
C GLU A 110 5.25 -22.30 -16.51
N LEU A 111 4.02 -22.04 -16.97
CA LEU A 111 3.76 -21.11 -18.08
C LEU A 111 4.23 -19.68 -17.78
N GLU A 112 4.07 -19.19 -16.54
CA GLU A 112 4.58 -17.88 -16.11
C GLU A 112 6.09 -17.78 -16.34
N LYS A 113 6.86 -18.78 -15.87
CA LYS A 113 8.32 -18.84 -16.07
C LYS A 113 8.71 -18.93 -17.54
N GLU A 114 8.05 -19.80 -18.31
CA GLU A 114 8.34 -19.97 -19.73
C GLU A 114 8.08 -18.69 -20.52
N LEU A 115 7.01 -17.96 -20.19
CA LEU A 115 6.69 -16.69 -20.84
C LEU A 115 7.68 -15.60 -20.42
N ASP A 116 8.12 -15.54 -19.16
CA ASP A 116 9.09 -14.54 -18.66
C ASP A 116 10.45 -14.65 -19.37
N GLY A 117 10.91 -15.87 -19.68
CA GLY A 117 12.14 -16.09 -20.47
C GLY A 117 12.00 -15.86 -21.98
N PHE A 118 10.78 -15.68 -22.48
CA PHE A 118 10.51 -15.65 -23.92
C PHE A 118 10.34 -14.22 -24.46
N THR A 119 11.03 -13.92 -25.56
CA THR A 119 10.98 -12.63 -26.23
C THR A 119 9.74 -12.49 -27.12
N ILE A 120 8.55 -12.64 -26.50
CA ILE A 120 7.24 -12.40 -27.14
C ILE A 120 7.27 -11.09 -27.94
N ARG A 121 7.82 -10.03 -27.33
CA ARG A 121 7.94 -8.70 -27.94
C ARG A 121 8.70 -8.70 -29.24
N LYS A 122 9.86 -9.37 -29.32
CA LYS A 122 10.63 -9.47 -30.56
C LYS A 122 9.92 -10.25 -31.64
N ILE A 123 9.18 -11.29 -31.28
CA ILE A 123 8.41 -12.09 -32.24
C ILE A 123 7.23 -11.27 -32.78
N ILE A 124 6.51 -10.57 -31.89
CA ILE A 124 5.44 -9.65 -32.29
C ILE A 124 6.01 -8.55 -33.19
N PHE A 125 7.12 -7.92 -32.79
CA PHE A 125 7.77 -6.86 -33.56
C PHE A 125 8.28 -7.35 -34.92
N SER A 126 8.88 -8.54 -34.99
CA SER A 126 9.34 -9.09 -36.27
C SER A 126 8.17 -9.28 -37.24
N LYS A 127 7.01 -9.73 -36.75
CA LYS A 127 5.79 -9.84 -37.57
C LYS A 127 5.24 -8.47 -37.99
N ILE A 128 5.30 -7.47 -37.11
CA ILE A 128 4.96 -6.08 -37.46
C ILE A 128 5.88 -5.60 -38.58
N TYR A 129 7.18 -5.81 -38.44
CA TYR A 129 8.19 -5.42 -39.40
C TYR A 129 8.00 -6.09 -40.77
N ASP A 130 7.69 -7.38 -40.79
CA ASP A 130 7.37 -8.11 -42.02
C ASP A 130 6.16 -7.50 -42.75
N LEU A 131 5.08 -7.18 -42.02
CA LEU A 131 3.90 -6.51 -42.59
C LEU A 131 4.23 -5.12 -43.15
N LEU A 132 5.07 -4.35 -42.44
CA LEU A 132 5.49 -3.02 -42.90
C LEU A 132 6.31 -3.10 -44.20
N ARG A 133 7.17 -4.12 -44.35
CA ARG A 133 7.95 -4.36 -45.57
C ARG A 133 7.10 -4.78 -46.76
N GLU A 134 6.03 -5.53 -46.54
CA GLU A 134 5.09 -5.91 -47.60
C GLU A 134 4.36 -4.70 -48.21
N LYS A 135 4.28 -3.57 -47.48
CA LYS A 135 3.61 -2.31 -47.88
C LYS A 135 2.15 -2.47 -48.33
N LYS A 136 1.52 -3.60 -48.05
CA LYS A 136 0.17 -3.92 -48.48
C LYS A 136 -0.83 -3.22 -47.56
N ASN A 137 -1.49 -2.17 -48.06
CA ASN A 137 -2.41 -1.35 -47.25
C ASN A 137 -3.89 -1.77 -47.39
N ASP A 138 -4.20 -3.06 -47.22
CA ASP A 138 -5.58 -3.56 -47.16
C ASP A 138 -6.13 -3.62 -45.72
N ILE A 139 -7.46 -3.71 -45.60
CA ILE A 139 -8.16 -3.75 -44.30
C ILE A 139 -7.64 -4.89 -43.43
N SER A 140 -7.47 -6.10 -43.97
CA SER A 140 -7.04 -7.25 -43.16
C SER A 140 -5.59 -7.10 -42.68
N THR A 141 -4.73 -6.47 -43.49
CA THR A 141 -3.35 -6.14 -43.07
C THR A 141 -3.35 -5.09 -41.96
N ARG A 142 -4.17 -4.04 -42.08
CA ARG A 142 -4.32 -3.01 -41.04
C ARG A 142 -4.90 -3.55 -39.72
N GLU A 143 -5.83 -4.50 -39.79
CA GLU A 143 -6.39 -5.18 -38.61
C GLU A 143 -5.34 -6.04 -37.92
N LYS A 144 -4.58 -6.84 -38.66
CA LYS A 144 -3.47 -7.65 -38.13
C LYS A 144 -2.40 -6.77 -37.47
N LEU A 145 -2.01 -5.69 -38.14
CA LEU A 145 -1.03 -4.74 -37.66
C LEU A 145 -1.49 -4.04 -36.37
N SER A 146 -2.75 -3.61 -36.32
CA SER A 146 -3.37 -3.06 -35.11
C SER A 146 -3.38 -4.07 -33.97
N GLY A 147 -3.74 -5.33 -34.24
CA GLY A 147 -3.76 -6.41 -33.26
C GLY A 147 -2.38 -6.66 -32.67
N LEU A 148 -1.36 -6.83 -33.51
CA LEU A 148 0.02 -7.04 -33.06
C LEU A 148 0.58 -5.85 -32.27
N THR A 149 0.32 -4.62 -32.74
CA THR A 149 0.76 -3.40 -32.06
C THR A 149 0.20 -3.32 -30.65
N LYS A 150 -1.09 -3.63 -30.52
CA LYS A 150 -1.76 -3.66 -29.22
C LYS A 150 -1.15 -4.72 -28.30
N GLU A 151 -0.90 -5.93 -28.78
CA GLU A 151 -0.28 -6.98 -27.98
C GLU A 151 1.14 -6.62 -27.54
N LEU A 152 1.91 -5.93 -28.39
CA LEU A 152 3.24 -5.44 -28.04
C LEU A 152 3.16 -4.43 -26.89
N ILE A 153 2.29 -3.42 -27.00
CA ILE A 153 2.09 -2.41 -25.96
C ILE A 153 1.64 -3.05 -24.65
N LEU A 154 0.68 -3.98 -24.70
CA LEU A 154 0.20 -4.68 -23.51
C LEU A 154 1.27 -5.56 -22.85
N ASP A 155 2.13 -6.22 -23.64
CA ASP A 155 3.26 -6.98 -23.08
C ASP A 155 4.26 -6.07 -22.35
N LEU A 156 4.59 -4.92 -22.95
CA LEU A 156 5.45 -3.88 -22.32
C LEU A 156 4.85 -3.37 -21.00
N LEU A 157 3.54 -3.12 -20.96
CA LEU A 157 2.85 -2.75 -19.72
C LEU A 157 2.91 -3.86 -18.67
N THR A 158 2.78 -5.12 -19.08
CA THR A 158 2.71 -6.26 -18.15
C THR A 158 4.05 -6.59 -17.51
N ILE A 159 5.16 -6.29 -18.18
CA ILE A 159 6.50 -6.35 -17.58
C ILE A 159 6.84 -5.12 -16.74
N GLY A 160 5.94 -4.13 -16.70
CA GLY A 160 6.01 -3.01 -15.78
C GLY A 160 6.50 -1.70 -16.37
N ILE A 161 6.55 -1.52 -17.69
CA ILE A 161 6.88 -0.22 -18.30
C ILE A 161 5.64 0.68 -18.29
N SER A 162 5.79 1.98 -17.99
CA SER A 162 4.66 2.91 -18.02
C SER A 162 4.19 3.21 -19.45
N ILE A 163 2.90 3.52 -19.61
CA ILE A 163 2.36 3.87 -20.94
C ILE A 163 2.99 5.16 -21.48
N GLU A 164 3.37 6.08 -20.60
CA GLU A 164 4.10 7.31 -20.93
C GLU A 164 5.49 7.02 -21.52
N ASP A 165 6.22 6.07 -20.95
CA ASP A 165 7.54 5.67 -21.45
C ASP A 165 7.43 4.98 -22.81
N ILE A 166 6.46 4.06 -22.97
CA ILE A 166 6.19 3.36 -24.23
C ILE A 166 5.91 4.36 -25.37
N GLU A 167 5.10 5.38 -25.10
CA GLU A 167 4.77 6.43 -26.08
C GLU A 167 5.99 7.30 -26.42
N LYS A 168 6.73 7.73 -25.40
CA LYS A 168 7.92 8.58 -25.56
C LYS A 168 9.03 7.86 -26.33
N GLU A 169 9.32 6.61 -25.96
CA GLU A 169 10.36 5.80 -26.59
C GLU A 169 10.03 5.54 -28.06
N PHE A 170 8.81 5.09 -28.37
CA PHE A 170 8.38 4.88 -29.75
C PHE A 170 8.55 6.13 -30.60
N LYS A 171 8.10 7.29 -30.09
CA LYS A 171 8.23 8.57 -30.80
C LYS A 171 9.67 8.98 -31.04
N SER A 172 10.57 8.70 -30.09
CA SER A 172 11.99 9.08 -30.19
C SER A 172 12.67 8.48 -31.43
N TYR A 173 12.28 7.27 -31.86
CA TYR A 173 12.83 6.63 -33.06
C TYR A 173 12.50 7.33 -34.38
N PHE A 174 11.46 8.17 -34.39
CA PHE A 174 11.04 8.94 -35.56
C PHE A 174 11.35 10.44 -35.44
N GLN A 175 12.02 10.85 -34.36
CA GLN A 175 12.47 12.23 -34.19
C GLN A 175 13.80 12.50 -34.91
N THR A 176 14.07 13.79 -35.16
CA THR A 176 15.28 14.31 -35.80
C THR A 176 15.90 15.40 -34.92
N TYR A 177 15.76 16.68 -35.26
CA TYR A 177 16.32 17.83 -34.54
C TYR A 177 15.51 19.10 -34.75
N LEU A 178 15.42 19.98 -33.76
CA LEU A 178 14.76 21.28 -33.88
C LEU A 178 15.77 22.37 -34.27
N LEU A 179 15.38 23.24 -35.20
CA LEU A 179 16.08 24.49 -35.47
C LEU A 179 15.40 25.59 -34.64
N SER A 180 16.16 26.15 -33.70
CA SER A 180 15.73 27.31 -32.93
C SER A 180 15.85 28.58 -33.78
N ASN A 181 15.09 29.62 -33.41
CA ASN A 181 15.08 30.90 -34.12
C ASN A 181 16.44 31.62 -34.11
N ASP A 182 17.30 31.28 -33.15
CA ASP A 182 18.68 31.77 -33.04
C ASP A 182 19.69 30.96 -33.86
N GLY A 183 19.23 29.97 -34.64
CA GLY A 183 20.07 29.09 -35.45
C GLY A 183 20.71 27.94 -34.66
N SER A 184 20.42 27.81 -33.37
CA SER A 184 20.86 26.64 -32.58
C SER A 184 20.09 25.37 -32.99
N ILE A 185 20.77 24.23 -32.93
CA ILE A 185 20.22 22.92 -33.27
C ILE A 185 20.02 22.12 -31.99
N ILE A 186 18.79 21.70 -31.72
CA ILE A 186 18.44 20.83 -30.59
C ILE A 186 18.21 19.42 -31.15
N PHE A 187 19.15 18.51 -30.93
CA PHE A 187 19.04 17.13 -31.38
C PHE A 187 18.08 16.35 -30.48
N LEU A 188 17.07 15.71 -31.09
CA LEU A 188 16.06 14.93 -30.38
C LEU A 188 16.29 13.41 -30.50
N TYR A 189 16.94 12.98 -31.57
CA TYR A 189 17.33 11.59 -31.79
C TYR A 189 18.67 11.26 -31.11
N GLU A 190 18.79 10.07 -30.53
CA GLU A 190 20.02 9.64 -29.88
C GLU A 190 21.16 9.38 -30.90
N TYR A 191 22.35 9.90 -30.60
CA TYR A 191 23.55 9.78 -31.44
C TYR A 191 24.78 9.33 -30.63
N PRO A 192 25.78 8.69 -31.27
CA PRO A 192 26.98 8.25 -30.58
C PRO A 192 27.73 9.41 -29.91
N LYS A 193 28.13 9.22 -28.64
CA LYS A 193 28.92 10.21 -27.87
C LYS A 193 30.29 10.55 -28.49
N SER A 194 30.77 9.75 -29.43
CA SER A 194 32.00 10.01 -30.18
C SER A 194 31.85 11.18 -31.16
N ILE A 195 30.63 11.50 -31.60
CA ILE A 195 30.36 12.62 -32.51
C ILE A 195 30.23 13.90 -31.69
N LYS A 196 31.09 14.89 -31.96
CA LYS A 196 31.14 16.15 -31.18
C LYS A 196 30.65 17.38 -31.95
N SER A 197 30.66 17.35 -33.29
CA SER A 197 30.24 18.49 -34.11
C SER A 197 28.75 18.42 -34.46
N ASN A 198 28.03 19.55 -34.31
CA ASN A 198 26.61 19.65 -34.69
C ASN A 198 26.37 19.24 -36.15
N ASN A 199 27.29 19.55 -37.07
CA ASN A 199 27.15 19.17 -38.48
C ASN A 199 27.30 17.66 -38.70
N GLU A 200 28.18 17.01 -37.92
CA GLU A 200 28.35 15.56 -37.97
C GLU A 200 27.14 14.85 -37.36
N ILE A 201 26.57 15.37 -36.27
CA ILE A 201 25.36 14.83 -35.65
C ILE A 201 24.17 14.95 -36.62
N LYS A 202 24.00 16.13 -37.22
CA LYS A 202 22.99 16.36 -38.25
C LYS A 202 23.12 15.37 -39.41
N SER A 203 24.33 15.26 -39.97
CA SER A 203 24.62 14.31 -41.06
C SER A 203 24.35 12.85 -40.65
N TYR A 204 24.67 12.46 -39.40
CA TYR A 204 24.35 11.14 -38.90
C TYR A 204 22.83 10.88 -38.85
N ILE A 205 22.06 11.84 -38.33
CA ILE A 205 20.59 11.74 -38.20
C ILE A 205 19.92 11.73 -39.58
N ASP A 206 20.38 12.55 -40.52
CA ASP A 206 19.82 12.66 -41.87
C ASP A 206 20.09 11.37 -42.69
N ASN A 207 21.19 10.66 -42.42
CA ASN A 207 21.59 9.46 -43.16
C ASN A 207 21.11 8.13 -42.56
N ILE A 208 20.43 8.13 -41.41
CA ILE A 208 19.95 6.89 -40.78
C ILE A 208 18.57 6.49 -41.31
N THR A 209 18.53 5.36 -42.02
CA THR A 209 17.31 4.84 -42.66
C THR A 209 16.26 4.39 -41.64
N LEU A 210 14.99 4.34 -42.08
CA LEU A 210 13.87 3.80 -41.30
C LEU A 210 14.13 2.35 -40.87
N GLU A 211 14.70 1.53 -41.75
CA GLU A 211 15.11 0.16 -41.41
C GLU A 211 16.06 0.12 -40.21
N LYS A 212 17.12 0.95 -40.20
CA LYS A 212 18.05 1.02 -39.07
C LYS A 212 17.38 1.53 -37.80
N ARG A 213 16.46 2.49 -37.91
CA ARG A 213 15.68 3.01 -36.78
C ARG A 213 14.77 1.91 -36.18
N LEU A 214 14.08 1.14 -37.02
CA LEU A 214 13.22 0.03 -36.59
C LEU A 214 14.02 -1.14 -36.01
N GLU A 215 15.21 -1.44 -36.53
CA GLU A 215 16.10 -2.43 -35.92
C GLU A 215 16.61 -1.97 -34.54
N LYS A 216 16.91 -0.68 -34.36
CA LYS A 216 17.22 -0.15 -33.02
C LYS A 216 16.01 -0.25 -32.07
N LEU A 217 14.80 0.06 -32.54
CA LEU A 217 13.57 -0.14 -31.77
C LEU A 217 13.38 -1.61 -31.39
N LYS A 218 13.65 -2.55 -32.30
CA LYS A 218 13.60 -3.99 -32.00
C LYS A 218 14.58 -4.40 -30.90
N GLN A 219 15.78 -3.81 -30.91
CA GLN A 219 16.82 -4.05 -29.90
C GLN A 219 16.45 -3.46 -28.54
N SER A 220 15.80 -2.29 -28.49
CA SER A 220 15.39 -1.68 -27.22
C SER A 220 14.27 -2.42 -26.50
N LEU A 221 13.52 -3.29 -27.18
CA LEU A 221 12.50 -4.14 -26.55
C LEU A 221 13.08 -5.17 -25.54
N ASP A 222 14.40 -5.34 -25.50
CA ASP A 222 15.13 -6.06 -24.44
C ASP A 222 15.51 -5.12 -23.30
N TYR A 223 14.53 -4.73 -22.50
CA TYR A 223 14.79 -3.91 -21.32
C TYR A 223 15.65 -4.67 -20.31
N GLN A 224 16.61 -3.95 -19.73
CA GLN A 224 17.37 -4.39 -18.57
C GLN A 224 16.96 -3.53 -17.38
N GLU A 225 16.98 -4.13 -16.19
CA GLU A 225 16.80 -3.37 -14.96
C GLU A 225 17.99 -2.44 -14.76
N GLU A 226 17.68 -1.21 -14.40
CA GLU A 226 18.65 -0.19 -14.03
C GLU A 226 18.36 0.27 -12.60
N ASP A 227 19.41 0.70 -11.89
CA ASP A 227 19.30 1.19 -10.53
C ASP A 227 18.98 2.69 -10.50
N TYR A 228 17.93 3.03 -9.76
CA TYR A 228 17.46 4.39 -9.54
C TYR A 228 17.49 4.71 -8.04
N GLN A 229 17.84 5.96 -7.72
CA GLN A 229 17.68 6.50 -6.38
C GLN A 229 16.63 7.61 -6.43
N ILE A 230 15.58 7.48 -5.62
CA ILE A 230 14.49 8.46 -5.58
C ILE A 230 14.45 9.07 -4.18
N ILE A 231 14.48 10.39 -4.10
CA ILE A 231 14.43 11.14 -2.84
C ILE A 231 13.06 11.82 -2.74
N PHE A 232 12.40 11.61 -1.60
CA PHE A 232 11.13 12.26 -1.25
C PHE A 232 11.31 13.10 0.03
N PRO A 233 10.78 14.34 0.06
CA PRO A 233 10.66 15.08 1.30
C PRO A 233 9.54 14.48 2.17
N LEU A 234 9.80 14.44 3.48
CA LEU A 234 8.89 13.90 4.49
C LEU A 234 8.55 14.97 5.53
N PHE A 235 7.26 15.14 5.79
CA PHE A 235 6.73 16.16 6.70
C PHE A 235 6.16 15.52 7.98
N GLY A 236 6.09 16.33 9.04
CA GLY A 236 5.67 15.90 10.38
C GLY A 236 6.76 15.19 11.20
N VAL A 237 7.90 14.84 10.60
CA VAL A 237 8.96 14.08 11.26
C VAL A 237 10.16 14.95 11.59
N LYS A 238 10.79 14.68 12.75
CA LYS A 238 12.16 15.10 13.04
C LYS A 238 13.06 13.89 13.24
N ILE A 239 14.24 13.95 12.63
CA ILE A 239 15.27 12.92 12.77
C ILE A 239 16.62 13.59 13.08
N PHE A 240 17.37 12.97 13.99
CA PHE A 240 18.66 13.50 14.47
C PHE A 240 19.85 12.68 13.97
N SER A 241 19.61 11.41 13.66
CA SER A 241 20.59 10.47 13.10
C SER A 241 19.91 9.68 12.00
N SER A 242 20.57 9.46 10.86
CA SER A 242 19.97 8.67 9.78
C SER A 242 19.60 7.26 10.27
N VAL A 243 18.49 6.75 9.75
CA VAL A 243 18.02 5.40 10.02
C VAL A 243 17.68 4.73 8.70
N THR A 244 18.08 3.47 8.57
CA THR A 244 17.77 2.63 7.41
C THR A 244 16.57 1.74 7.71
N TYR A 245 15.67 1.60 6.76
CA TYR A 245 14.54 0.69 6.82
C TYR A 245 14.33 0.07 5.45
N GLN A 246 14.45 -1.26 5.36
CA GLN A 246 14.51 -1.98 4.08
C GLN A 246 15.55 -1.35 3.13
N ASN A 247 15.16 -1.03 1.90
CA ASN A 247 15.96 -0.35 0.88
C ASN A 247 15.86 1.19 0.95
N MET A 248 15.36 1.73 2.06
CA MET A 248 15.19 3.16 2.29
C MET A 248 16.17 3.70 3.35
N GLU A 249 16.64 4.91 3.12
CA GLU A 249 17.40 5.70 4.10
C GLU A 249 16.60 6.95 4.46
N ILE A 250 16.26 7.07 5.74
CA ILE A 250 15.56 8.22 6.32
C ILE A 250 16.63 9.09 6.97
N TYR A 251 16.75 10.35 6.57
CA TYR A 251 17.83 11.20 7.04
C TYR A 251 17.41 12.67 7.14
N ASN A 252 18.18 13.43 7.91
CA ASN A 252 18.03 14.88 7.98
C ASN A 252 18.97 15.54 6.97
N PRO A 253 18.44 16.19 5.91
CA PRO A 253 19.27 16.77 4.86
C PRO A 253 20.21 17.87 5.36
N LYS A 254 19.92 18.50 6.51
CA LYS A 254 20.78 19.54 7.10
C LYS A 254 22.01 18.97 7.84
N VAL A 255 22.01 17.68 8.13
CA VAL A 255 23.05 17.00 8.93
C VAL A 255 23.84 15.99 8.10
N SER A 256 23.21 15.34 7.11
CA SER A 256 23.86 14.41 6.21
C SER A 256 24.57 15.13 5.06
N SER A 257 25.82 14.76 4.76
CA SER A 257 26.63 15.27 3.65
C SER A 257 26.21 14.74 2.26
N PHE A 258 24.94 14.35 2.08
CA PHE A 258 24.44 13.86 0.79
C PHE A 258 24.27 15.07 -0.15
N GLU A 259 25.37 15.34 -0.86
CA GLU A 259 25.58 16.18 -2.05
C GLU A 259 24.86 17.54 -2.15
N ASP A 260 25.65 18.58 -2.43
CA ASP A 260 25.26 19.97 -2.68
C ASP A 260 24.28 20.18 -3.86
N GLU A 261 23.77 19.10 -4.49
CA GLU A 261 22.91 19.10 -5.67
C GLU A 261 21.42 18.79 -5.39
N ILE A 262 21.01 18.53 -4.14
CA ILE A 262 19.58 18.33 -3.81
C ILE A 262 18.82 19.67 -3.91
N GLN A 263 18.29 19.96 -5.11
CA GLN A 263 17.49 21.14 -5.44
C GLN A 263 16.01 20.99 -5.07
N PHE A 264 15.66 20.77 -3.79
CA PHE A 264 14.31 21.14 -3.34
C PHE A 264 14.33 22.66 -3.11
N GLU A 265 14.42 23.44 -4.19
CA GLU A 265 14.41 24.90 -4.10
C GLU A 265 13.15 25.36 -3.37
N ASN A 266 13.37 26.26 -2.42
CA ASN A 266 12.37 26.93 -1.60
C ASN A 266 11.17 27.39 -2.45
N THR A 267 10.09 26.61 -2.47
CA THR A 267 8.78 27.13 -2.85
C THR A 267 8.25 27.97 -1.69
N MET A 268 8.82 29.18 -1.60
CA MET A 268 8.21 30.43 -1.17
C MET A 268 6.89 30.30 -0.38
N LEU A 269 6.98 30.28 0.94
CA LEU A 269 6.08 31.10 1.75
C LEU A 269 6.73 32.47 1.88
N THR A 270 6.32 33.37 0.99
CA THR A 270 6.57 34.79 1.18
C THR A 270 5.78 35.25 2.40
N ASN A 271 6.50 35.88 3.32
CA ASN A 271 6.03 36.63 4.48
C ASN A 271 5.55 35.79 5.67
N ASP A 272 6.44 35.00 6.28
CA ASP A 272 6.71 35.08 7.72
C ASP A 272 7.93 34.23 8.09
N ASN A 273 8.84 34.81 8.89
CA ASN A 273 10.20 34.35 9.17
C ASN A 273 10.30 33.10 10.08
N SER A 274 9.51 32.05 9.85
CA SER A 274 9.70 30.77 10.56
C SER A 274 9.10 29.54 9.87
N GLN A 275 9.96 28.55 9.60
CA GLN A 275 9.72 27.11 9.87
C GLN A 275 9.04 26.17 8.86
N ASN A 276 9.08 26.39 7.54
CA ASN A 276 8.57 25.38 6.58
C ASN A 276 9.66 24.61 5.84
N TYR A 277 10.50 23.90 6.60
CA TYR A 277 11.44 22.91 6.03
C TYR A 277 10.95 21.50 6.33
N ALA A 278 10.97 20.62 5.33
CA ALA A 278 10.99 19.19 5.61
C ALA A 278 12.31 18.88 6.34
N ASP A 279 12.25 18.67 7.65
CA ASP A 279 13.42 18.32 8.46
C ASP A 279 13.90 16.87 8.21
N CYS A 280 13.27 16.18 7.26
CA CYS A 280 13.50 14.77 6.95
C CYS A 280 13.30 14.49 5.46
N HIS A 281 14.21 13.72 4.86
CA HIS A 281 14.08 13.12 3.55
C HIS A 281 14.08 11.59 3.66
N VAL A 282 13.47 10.94 2.67
CA VAL A 282 13.55 9.48 2.47
C VAL A 282 14.17 9.23 1.10
N LYS A 283 15.32 8.57 1.08
CA LYS A 283 15.92 8.03 -0.14
C LYS A 283 15.49 6.58 -0.30
N VAL A 284 14.98 6.24 -1.48
CA VAL A 284 14.52 4.90 -1.83
C VAL A 284 15.37 4.39 -3.01
N ASN A 285 16.00 3.23 -2.85
CA ASN A 285 16.77 2.60 -3.92
C ASN A 285 15.92 1.55 -4.62
N VAL A 286 15.73 1.65 -5.94
CA VAL A 286 14.87 0.76 -6.72
C VAL A 286 15.55 0.35 -8.02
N SER A 287 15.56 -0.95 -8.32
CA SER A 287 15.91 -1.47 -9.64
C SER A 287 14.64 -1.59 -10.49
N SER A 288 14.62 -1.00 -11.69
CA SER A 288 13.43 -0.99 -12.55
C SER A 288 13.78 -0.90 -14.04
N LEU A 289 12.82 -1.25 -14.90
CA LEU A 289 12.98 -1.19 -16.36
C LEU A 289 12.86 0.23 -16.93
N SER A 290 12.27 1.16 -16.18
CA SER A 290 12.14 2.56 -16.60
C SER A 290 12.03 3.51 -15.42
N LEU A 291 12.27 4.81 -15.68
CA LEU A 291 12.23 5.87 -14.68
C LEU A 291 10.85 6.02 -14.03
N ASN A 292 9.75 6.03 -14.80
CA ASN A 292 8.42 6.17 -14.22
C ASN A 292 8.01 4.93 -13.40
N SER A 293 8.46 3.76 -13.82
CA SER A 293 8.25 2.52 -13.08
C SER A 293 9.03 2.48 -11.78
N ALA A 294 10.28 2.93 -11.78
CA ALA A 294 11.08 3.14 -10.59
C ALA A 294 10.40 4.12 -9.61
N LEU A 295 9.88 5.24 -10.13
CA LEU A 295 9.14 6.22 -9.32
C LEU A 295 7.87 5.63 -8.70
N ASN A 296 7.07 4.88 -9.47
CA ASN A 296 5.85 4.25 -8.97
C ASN A 296 6.14 3.22 -7.88
N GLU A 297 7.18 2.42 -8.07
CA GLU A 297 7.62 1.45 -7.07
C GLU A 297 8.16 2.15 -5.81
N ALA A 298 8.97 3.19 -5.96
CA ALA A 298 9.50 3.97 -4.85
C ALA A 298 8.37 4.65 -4.04
N LYS A 299 7.36 5.20 -4.72
CA LYS A 299 6.14 5.74 -4.09
C LYS A 299 5.39 4.67 -3.32
N ARG A 300 5.21 3.49 -3.90
CA ARG A 300 4.52 2.37 -3.24
C ARG A 300 5.23 1.97 -1.94
N GLN A 301 6.56 1.91 -1.93
CA GLN A 301 7.34 1.59 -0.74
C GLN A 301 7.27 2.70 0.31
N LEU A 302 7.38 3.96 -0.12
CA LEU A 302 7.21 5.11 0.76
C LEU A 302 5.81 5.14 1.41
N ASP A 303 4.76 4.90 0.63
CA ASP A 303 3.37 4.87 1.12
C ASP A 303 3.18 3.80 2.20
N ILE A 304 3.80 2.62 2.04
CA ILE A 304 3.76 1.57 3.07
C ILE A 304 4.46 2.06 4.34
N LEU A 305 5.67 2.63 4.24
CA LEU A 305 6.40 3.16 5.40
C LEU A 305 5.58 4.24 6.13
N ILE A 306 5.06 5.23 5.39
CA ILE A 306 4.22 6.29 5.95
C ILE A 306 2.99 5.70 6.63
N SER A 307 2.32 4.74 5.99
CA SER A 307 1.15 4.06 6.55
C SER A 307 1.48 3.35 7.86
N LEU A 308 2.60 2.62 7.94
CA LEU A 308 3.04 1.94 9.15
C LEU A 308 3.35 2.93 10.29
N ILE A 309 4.11 3.99 9.98
CA ILE A 309 4.41 5.05 10.96
C ILE A 309 3.10 5.68 11.48
N ASN A 310 2.16 5.95 10.58
CA ASN A 310 0.90 6.57 10.94
C ASN A 310 -0.02 5.61 11.72
N ILE A 311 -0.06 4.33 11.37
CA ILE A 311 -0.84 3.33 12.12
C ILE A 311 -0.38 3.28 13.59
N GLU A 312 0.93 3.32 13.83
CA GLU A 312 1.52 3.24 15.16
C GLU A 312 1.50 4.55 15.93
N TYR A 313 1.75 5.68 15.25
CA TYR A 313 2.11 6.92 15.92
C TYR A 313 1.18 8.11 15.64
N SER A 314 0.40 8.08 14.56
CA SER A 314 -0.48 9.21 14.22
C SER A 314 -1.58 9.41 15.26
N ASN A 315 -1.99 10.65 15.44
CA ASN A 315 -3.12 11.04 16.26
C ASN A 315 -3.76 12.32 15.70
N LYS A 316 -4.77 12.86 16.37
CA LYS A 316 -5.48 14.08 15.93
C LYS A 316 -4.56 15.28 15.65
N TYR A 317 -3.41 15.35 16.32
CA TYR A 317 -2.46 16.45 16.22
C TYR A 317 -1.24 16.12 15.38
N PHE A 318 -1.05 14.86 14.99
CA PHE A 318 0.20 14.39 14.42
C PHE A 318 -0.01 13.36 13.31
N GLU A 319 0.66 13.57 12.18
CA GLU A 319 0.66 12.73 10.99
C GLU A 319 1.97 12.90 10.22
N VAL A 320 2.44 11.81 9.62
CA VAL A 320 3.54 11.80 8.65
C VAL A 320 2.96 11.77 7.25
N TYR A 321 3.54 12.54 6.33
CA TYR A 321 3.14 12.51 4.92
C TYR A 321 4.27 13.00 4.01
N SER A 322 4.18 12.64 2.73
CA SER A 322 4.92 13.28 1.64
C SER A 322 3.95 14.16 0.85
N ASP A 323 4.41 15.32 0.39
CA ASP A 323 3.63 16.23 -0.46
C ASP A 323 3.52 15.71 -1.90
N GLY A 324 4.38 14.75 -2.28
CA GLY A 324 4.47 14.21 -3.64
C GLY A 324 5.57 14.85 -4.48
N SER A 325 6.35 15.79 -3.93
CA SER A 325 7.59 16.27 -4.53
C SER A 325 8.64 15.15 -4.51
N TYR A 326 9.51 15.09 -5.51
CA TYR A 326 10.56 14.07 -5.58
C TYR A 326 11.72 14.47 -6.49
N GLN A 327 12.87 13.83 -6.29
CA GLN A 327 14.03 13.86 -7.19
C GLN A 327 14.45 12.45 -7.53
N ILE A 328 14.82 12.20 -8.79
CA ILE A 328 15.27 10.90 -9.29
C ILE A 328 16.71 11.04 -9.78
N PHE A 329 17.58 10.17 -9.28
CA PHE A 329 18.96 10.04 -9.69
C PHE A 329 19.17 8.71 -10.41
N LYS A 330 19.95 8.77 -11.49
CA LYS A 330 20.48 7.62 -12.23
C LYS A 330 21.98 7.85 -12.42
N ASP A 331 22.80 6.87 -12.06
CA ASP A 331 24.28 6.99 -12.09
C ASP A 331 24.81 8.23 -11.33
N ASN A 332 24.23 8.53 -10.16
CA ASN A 332 24.50 9.73 -9.34
C ASN A 332 24.29 11.06 -10.08
N LYS A 333 23.41 11.10 -11.09
CA LYS A 333 23.01 12.33 -11.78
C LYS A 333 21.51 12.51 -11.72
N ILE A 334 21.06 13.75 -11.51
CA ILE A 334 19.64 14.09 -11.56
C ILE A 334 19.09 13.74 -12.94
N SER A 335 18.14 12.81 -12.97
CA SER A 335 17.45 12.34 -14.16
C SER A 335 16.08 13.02 -14.32
N SER A 336 15.38 13.28 -13.22
CA SER A 336 14.08 13.93 -13.20
C SER A 336 13.76 14.52 -11.83
N MET A 337 12.90 15.53 -11.80
CA MET A 337 12.43 16.17 -10.55
C MET A 337 11.00 16.66 -10.72
N SER A 338 10.23 16.58 -9.64
CA SER A 338 8.92 17.22 -9.51
C SER A 338 8.87 18.01 -8.20
N ILE A 339 8.46 19.28 -8.31
CA ILE A 339 8.20 20.17 -7.17
C ILE A 339 6.72 20.55 -7.23
N LEU A 340 6.00 20.49 -6.11
CA LEU A 340 4.58 20.84 -6.10
C LEU A 340 4.32 22.30 -6.57
N PRO A 341 3.37 22.54 -7.49
CA PRO A 341 2.92 23.88 -7.80
C PRO A 341 2.01 24.44 -6.68
N SER A 342 2.20 25.72 -6.35
CA SER A 342 1.60 26.54 -5.27
C SER A 342 0.08 26.44 -5.03
N ASN A 343 -0.69 25.81 -5.92
CA ASN A 343 -2.16 25.83 -5.91
C ASN A 343 -2.86 24.55 -5.42
N LYS A 344 -2.14 23.44 -5.15
CA LYS A 344 -2.71 22.25 -4.45
C LYS A 344 -2.65 22.34 -2.91
N TYR A 345 -2.39 23.54 -2.38
CA TYR A 345 -1.95 23.79 -1.00
C TYR A 345 -3.07 23.77 0.07
N ARG A 346 -4.34 23.65 -0.32
CA ARG A 346 -5.46 23.73 0.65
C ARG A 346 -5.58 22.49 1.54
N ASP A 347 -5.35 21.29 1.01
CA ASP A 347 -5.39 20.05 1.81
C ASP A 347 -4.11 19.88 2.64
N THR A 348 -2.96 20.34 2.14
CA THR A 348 -1.71 20.37 2.90
C THR A 348 -1.75 21.40 4.02
N ASN A 349 -2.39 22.57 3.88
CA ASN A 349 -2.45 23.58 4.95
C ASN A 349 -3.15 23.10 6.23
N ILE A 350 -4.20 22.26 6.11
CA ILE A 350 -4.85 21.65 7.27
C ILE A 350 -3.88 20.67 7.96
N ARG A 351 -3.20 19.82 7.17
CA ARG A 351 -2.20 18.84 7.67
C ARG A 351 -0.98 19.51 8.30
N LEU A 352 -0.50 20.61 7.71
CA LEU A 352 0.65 21.40 8.14
C LEU A 352 0.40 22.06 9.51
N SER A 353 -0.80 22.66 9.70
CA SER A 353 -1.08 23.45 10.91
C SER A 353 -1.05 22.64 12.22
N SER A 354 -1.46 21.37 12.20
CA SER A 354 -1.43 20.49 13.38
C SER A 354 -0.07 19.83 13.60
N THR A 355 0.61 19.39 12.52
CA THR A 355 1.84 18.60 12.60
C THR A 355 3.09 19.41 12.95
N HIS A 356 3.17 20.68 12.55
CA HIS A 356 4.34 21.52 12.82
C HIS A 356 4.52 21.85 14.30
N ALA A 357 3.43 21.95 15.06
CA ALA A 357 3.50 22.26 16.48
C ALA A 357 4.19 21.13 17.28
N ASN A 358 4.05 19.87 16.85
CA ASN A 358 4.53 18.68 17.57
C ASN A 358 5.01 17.58 16.61
N PRO A 359 6.16 17.74 15.93
CA PRO A 359 6.67 16.72 15.03
C PRO A 359 7.07 15.45 15.79
N PHE A 360 6.83 14.28 15.20
CA PHE A 360 7.26 13.01 15.75
C PHE A 360 8.75 12.82 15.55
N LYS A 361 9.44 12.44 16.63
CA LYS A 361 10.83 12.07 16.58
C LYS A 361 10.94 10.62 16.08
N ILE A 362 11.51 10.42 14.90
CA ILE A 362 11.94 9.10 14.44
C ILE A 362 13.35 8.85 14.99
N ASP A 363 13.50 7.73 15.69
CA ASP A 363 14.76 7.20 16.17
C ASP A 363 14.78 5.66 16.05
N SER A 364 15.88 5.04 16.47
CA SER A 364 16.06 3.60 16.37
C SER A 364 15.09 2.78 17.23
N GLU A 365 14.52 3.35 18.31
CA GLU A 365 13.49 2.67 19.09
C GLU A 365 12.14 2.71 18.37
N ALA A 366 11.79 3.86 17.79
CA ALA A 366 10.58 3.99 16.97
C ALA A 366 10.60 3.03 15.77
N MET A 367 11.76 2.87 15.12
CA MET A 367 11.90 1.98 13.97
C MET A 367 11.87 0.50 14.35
N LYS A 368 12.33 0.10 15.54
CA LYS A 368 12.17 -1.30 16.02
C LYS A 368 10.72 -1.75 16.11
N ILE A 369 9.79 -0.84 16.41
CA ILE A 369 8.35 -1.15 16.43
C ILE A 369 7.84 -1.34 15.00
N ILE A 370 8.31 -0.53 14.05
CA ILE A 370 7.99 -0.67 12.62
C ILE A 370 8.58 -1.97 12.05
N ASP A 371 9.80 -2.35 12.45
CA ASP A 371 10.47 -3.60 12.04
C ASP A 371 9.70 -4.86 12.45
N LYS A 372 8.82 -4.77 13.46
CA LYS A 372 7.92 -5.88 13.84
C LYS A 372 7.04 -6.30 12.66
N TYR A 373 6.55 -5.35 11.87
CA TYR A 373 5.71 -5.62 10.69
C TYR A 373 6.48 -6.36 9.61
N ASP A 374 7.71 -5.93 9.35
CA ASP A 374 8.59 -6.58 8.38
C ASP A 374 8.91 -8.02 8.79
N ARG A 375 9.24 -8.22 10.08
CA ARG A 375 9.43 -9.57 10.61
C ARG A 375 8.21 -10.45 10.38
N VAL A 376 7.00 -9.92 10.58
CA VAL A 376 5.76 -10.67 10.29
C VAL A 376 5.67 -10.99 8.80
N PHE A 377 5.92 -10.04 7.90
CA PHE A 377 5.91 -10.28 6.46
C PHE A 377 6.95 -11.32 6.02
N ASP A 378 8.15 -11.31 6.60
CA ASP A 378 9.20 -12.29 6.33
C ASP A 378 8.80 -13.69 6.81
N LEU A 379 8.26 -13.79 8.04
CA LEU A 379 7.79 -15.06 8.60
C LEU A 379 6.68 -15.69 7.74
N LEU A 380 5.76 -14.86 7.22
CA LEU A 380 4.68 -15.31 6.34
C LEU A 380 5.21 -15.67 4.95
N THR A 381 6.17 -14.90 4.42
CA THR A 381 6.79 -15.14 3.09
C THR A 381 7.55 -16.46 3.09
N ASN A 382 8.34 -16.72 4.14
CA ASN A 382 9.06 -17.98 4.31
C ASN A 382 8.13 -19.20 4.39
N ARG A 383 6.90 -19.01 4.87
CA ARG A 383 5.85 -20.05 4.92
C ARG A 383 4.94 -20.08 3.69
N LYS A 384 5.17 -19.20 2.70
CA LYS A 384 4.34 -19.08 1.48
C LYS A 384 2.86 -18.78 1.79
N MET A 385 2.59 -18.01 2.84
CA MET A 385 1.25 -17.60 3.27
C MET A 385 0.78 -16.37 2.48
N VAL A 386 0.58 -16.54 1.17
CA VAL A 386 0.35 -15.43 0.22
C VAL A 386 -0.94 -14.66 0.53
N LYS A 387 -2.01 -15.37 0.91
CA LYS A 387 -3.30 -14.77 1.23
C LYS A 387 -3.20 -13.82 2.42
N GLU A 388 -2.50 -14.23 3.46
CA GLU A 388 -2.24 -13.47 4.68
C GLU A 388 -1.43 -12.21 4.36
N ILE A 389 -0.31 -12.34 3.65
CA ILE A 389 0.54 -11.21 3.24
C ILE A 389 -0.28 -10.18 2.45
N THR A 390 -1.04 -10.65 1.45
CA THR A 390 -1.87 -9.79 0.60
C THR A 390 -2.94 -9.07 1.41
N THR A 391 -3.61 -9.80 2.31
CA THR A 391 -4.66 -9.22 3.17
C THR A 391 -4.07 -8.15 4.10
N LEU A 392 -2.95 -8.42 4.76
CA LEU A 392 -2.31 -7.46 5.66
C LEU A 392 -1.81 -6.20 4.95
N LYS A 393 -1.17 -6.34 3.77
CA LYS A 393 -0.76 -5.18 2.95
C LYS A 393 -1.96 -4.34 2.49
N ASN A 394 -3.05 -4.99 2.09
CA ASN A 394 -4.29 -4.29 1.73
C ASN A 394 -4.89 -3.56 2.94
N VAL A 395 -4.90 -4.17 4.12
CA VAL A 395 -5.40 -3.54 5.35
C VAL A 395 -4.60 -2.29 5.71
N ILE A 396 -3.26 -2.34 5.66
CA ILE A 396 -2.40 -1.17 5.88
C ILE A 396 -2.79 -0.03 4.94
N ASN A 397 -2.93 -0.33 3.65
CA ASN A 397 -3.34 0.66 2.64
C ASN A 397 -4.73 1.23 2.90
N TYR A 398 -5.71 0.41 3.30
CA TYR A 398 -7.07 0.87 3.59
C TYR A 398 -7.13 1.73 4.84
N ILE A 399 -6.39 1.39 5.89
CA ILE A 399 -6.35 2.20 7.13
C ILE A 399 -5.85 3.61 6.81
N GLU A 400 -4.78 3.72 6.02
CA GLU A 400 -4.20 5.02 5.70
C GLU A 400 -5.10 5.84 4.76
N LYS A 401 -5.57 5.24 3.67
CA LYS A 401 -6.44 5.94 2.71
C LYS A 401 -7.73 6.45 3.33
N SER A 402 -8.27 5.74 4.31
CA SER A 402 -9.56 6.08 4.92
C SER A 402 -9.57 7.44 5.61
N LYS A 403 -8.44 7.93 6.13
CA LYS A 403 -8.38 9.19 6.90
C LYS A 403 -8.96 10.40 6.18
N TYR A 404 -8.92 10.41 4.84
CA TYR A 404 -9.30 11.56 4.02
C TYR A 404 -10.58 11.35 3.21
N LEU A 405 -11.24 10.22 3.43
CA LEU A 405 -12.50 9.91 2.74
C LEU A 405 -13.69 10.45 3.52
N SER A 406 -14.84 10.49 2.86
CA SER A 406 -16.10 10.78 3.53
C SER A 406 -16.34 9.77 4.66
N ASN A 407 -17.15 10.14 5.66
CA ASN A 407 -17.45 9.22 6.76
C ASN A 407 -18.13 7.91 6.27
N GLU A 408 -18.89 7.97 5.18
CA GLU A 408 -19.50 6.79 4.57
C GLU A 408 -18.44 5.85 4.00
N GLU A 409 -17.50 6.37 3.21
CA GLU A 409 -16.38 5.60 2.67
C GLU A 409 -15.45 5.05 3.77
N ARG A 410 -15.22 5.83 4.83
CA ARG A 410 -14.49 5.39 6.04
C ARG A 410 -15.15 4.18 6.70
N LEU A 411 -16.47 4.21 6.83
CA LEU A 411 -17.25 3.10 7.37
C LEU A 411 -17.12 1.86 6.47
N LEU A 412 -17.24 2.03 5.16
CA LEU A 412 -17.10 0.94 4.18
C LEU A 412 -15.71 0.31 4.23
N ASN A 413 -14.65 1.12 4.22
CA ASN A 413 -13.27 0.63 4.30
C ASN A 413 -12.99 -0.07 5.62
N SER A 414 -13.48 0.47 6.74
CA SER A 414 -13.35 -0.17 8.05
C SER A 414 -14.03 -1.54 8.08
N TRP A 415 -15.20 -1.66 7.46
CA TRP A 415 -15.89 -2.94 7.32
C TRP A 415 -15.10 -3.92 6.43
N ILE A 416 -14.57 -3.46 5.29
CA ILE A 416 -13.73 -4.27 4.38
C ILE A 416 -12.51 -4.83 5.14
N ILE A 417 -11.87 -4.01 5.99
CA ILE A 417 -10.76 -4.44 6.84
C ILE A 417 -11.20 -5.54 7.80
N ILE A 418 -12.29 -5.32 8.55
CA ILE A 418 -12.80 -6.28 9.53
C ILE A 418 -13.15 -7.62 8.85
N GLU A 419 -13.84 -7.56 7.71
CA GLU A 419 -14.24 -8.73 6.93
C GLU A 419 -13.02 -9.47 6.37
N GLY A 420 -12.07 -8.76 5.77
CA GLY A 420 -10.84 -9.33 5.22
C GLY A 420 -9.99 -10.05 6.27
N LEU A 421 -9.77 -9.42 7.43
CA LEU A 421 -9.06 -10.03 8.55
C LEU A 421 -9.80 -11.23 9.12
N SER A 422 -11.14 -11.14 9.23
CA SER A 422 -11.97 -12.25 9.71
C SER A 422 -11.92 -13.46 8.78
N LEU A 423 -11.76 -13.27 7.47
CA LEU A 423 -11.61 -14.35 6.49
C LEU A 423 -10.30 -15.14 6.62
N LEU A 424 -9.28 -14.60 7.30
CA LEU A 424 -8.06 -15.33 7.65
C LEU A 424 -8.31 -16.27 8.84
N ALA A 425 -9.19 -15.88 9.76
CA ALA A 425 -9.34 -16.51 11.07
C ALA A 425 -10.61 -17.35 11.24
N LYS A 426 -11.65 -17.17 10.40
CA LYS A 426 -12.93 -17.87 10.57
C LYS A 426 -12.84 -19.36 10.23
N GLN A 427 -13.71 -20.16 10.83
CA GLN A 427 -13.93 -21.53 10.37
C GLN A 427 -14.72 -21.54 9.04
N GLU A 428 -14.64 -22.65 8.30
CA GLU A 428 -15.28 -22.73 6.97
C GLU A 428 -16.80 -22.53 7.04
N ASN A 429 -17.42 -23.12 8.07
CA ASN A 429 -18.88 -23.12 8.27
C ASN A 429 -19.42 -21.87 9.01
N ASP A 430 -18.54 -21.06 9.60
CA ASP A 430 -18.97 -19.86 10.32
C ASP A 430 -19.44 -18.77 9.36
N SER A 431 -20.58 -18.15 9.69
CA SER A 431 -20.98 -16.90 9.03
C SER A 431 -20.03 -15.77 9.47
N ILE A 432 -19.62 -14.95 8.50
CA ILE A 432 -18.69 -13.82 8.75
C ILE A 432 -19.23 -12.89 9.85
N PRO A 433 -20.50 -12.44 9.83
CA PRO A 433 -21.01 -11.55 10.87
C PRO A 433 -21.00 -12.17 12.27
N GLN A 434 -21.33 -13.46 12.41
CA GLN A 434 -21.30 -14.13 13.72
C GLN A 434 -19.88 -14.28 14.25
N PHE A 435 -18.93 -14.63 13.37
CA PHE A 435 -17.52 -14.70 13.73
C PHE A 435 -17.02 -13.33 14.22
N ILE A 436 -17.26 -12.26 13.46
CA ILE A 436 -16.86 -10.89 13.80
C ILE A 436 -17.40 -10.49 15.18
N LYS A 437 -18.70 -10.68 15.43
CA LYS A 437 -19.34 -10.39 16.71
C LYS A 437 -18.66 -11.09 17.87
N LYS A 438 -18.48 -12.40 17.73
CA LYS A 438 -17.87 -13.25 18.75
C LYS A 438 -16.45 -12.80 19.04
N THR A 439 -15.64 -12.69 18.00
CA THR A 439 -14.23 -12.35 18.07
C THR A 439 -13.97 -10.96 18.67
N ILE A 440 -14.59 -9.90 18.14
CA ILE A 440 -14.37 -8.53 18.64
C ILE A 440 -14.89 -8.39 20.07
N SER A 441 -16.01 -9.03 20.41
CA SER A 441 -16.51 -9.03 21.78
C SER A 441 -15.55 -9.71 22.75
N ASN A 442 -14.95 -10.83 22.36
CA ASN A 442 -13.97 -11.55 23.17
C ASN A 442 -12.71 -10.70 23.41
N PHE A 443 -12.19 -10.02 22.38
CA PHE A 443 -11.07 -9.09 22.57
C PHE A 443 -11.39 -7.95 23.52
N THR A 444 -12.58 -7.38 23.38
CA THR A 444 -13.01 -6.29 24.24
C THR A 444 -13.06 -6.73 25.70
N ILE A 445 -13.52 -7.96 25.97
CA ILE A 445 -13.57 -8.55 27.31
C ILE A 445 -12.16 -8.83 27.83
N LEU A 446 -11.31 -9.53 27.07
CA LEU A 446 -9.95 -9.89 27.47
C LEU A 446 -9.09 -8.66 27.82
N ASN A 447 -9.30 -7.56 27.09
CA ASN A 447 -8.53 -6.32 27.27
C ASN A 447 -9.19 -5.31 28.21
N TYR A 448 -10.39 -5.56 28.73
CA TYR A 448 -11.17 -4.59 29.51
C TYR A 448 -10.39 -4.03 30.70
N SER A 449 -9.86 -4.92 31.56
CA SER A 449 -9.13 -4.51 32.77
C SER A 449 -7.88 -3.69 32.44
N ASN A 450 -7.10 -4.11 31.44
CA ASN A 450 -5.90 -3.38 31.00
C ASN A 450 -6.23 -2.00 30.45
N LEU A 451 -7.30 -1.88 29.65
CA LEU A 451 -7.71 -0.59 29.07
C LEU A 451 -8.18 0.39 30.14
N GLU A 452 -9.02 -0.06 31.09
CA GLU A 452 -9.53 0.81 32.15
C GLU A 452 -8.43 1.18 33.15
N LEU A 453 -7.53 0.25 33.51
CA LEU A 453 -6.36 0.57 34.33
C LEU A 453 -5.42 1.56 33.65
N ASN A 454 -5.22 1.45 32.33
CA ASN A 454 -4.43 2.43 31.59
C ASN A 454 -5.06 3.83 31.57
N LYS A 455 -6.39 3.93 31.48
CA LYS A 455 -7.08 5.23 31.59
C LYS A 455 -6.90 5.84 32.97
N ILE A 456 -7.08 5.02 34.03
CA ILE A 456 -6.85 5.46 35.41
C ILE A 456 -5.40 5.91 35.59
N PHE A 457 -4.44 5.17 35.06
CA PHE A 457 -3.01 5.52 35.12
C PHE A 457 -2.75 6.92 34.58
N TYR A 458 -3.26 7.23 33.38
CA TYR A 458 -3.07 8.54 32.77
C TYR A 458 -3.80 9.64 33.53
N GLY A 459 -5.04 9.39 33.99
CA GLY A 459 -5.76 10.36 34.82
C GLY A 459 -4.98 10.70 36.10
N VAL A 460 -4.43 9.70 36.78
CA VAL A 460 -3.59 9.91 37.98
C VAL A 460 -2.30 10.64 37.62
N ALA A 461 -1.70 10.33 36.47
CA ALA A 461 -0.52 11.02 35.98
C ALA A 461 -0.80 12.49 35.63
N ASP A 462 -1.96 12.82 35.06
CA ASP A 462 -2.37 14.19 34.71
C ASP A 462 -2.67 15.04 35.93
N GLU A 463 -3.22 14.43 36.99
CA GLU A 463 -3.35 15.16 38.25
C GLU A 463 -2.00 15.43 38.91
N TYR A 464 -1.09 14.47 38.83
CA TYR A 464 0.25 14.61 39.39
C TYR A 464 1.10 15.61 38.58
N LEU A 465 1.15 15.45 37.26
CA LEU A 465 1.92 16.25 36.31
C LEU A 465 1.05 17.39 35.78
N GLY A 466 1.36 18.63 36.15
CA GLY A 466 0.70 19.79 35.53
C GLY A 466 1.00 19.93 34.03
N ALA A 467 0.42 20.95 33.39
CA ALA A 467 0.58 21.24 31.96
C ALA A 467 2.04 21.37 31.46
N ASN A 468 3.02 21.55 32.37
CA ASN A 468 4.45 21.62 32.06
C ASN A 468 5.22 20.34 32.42
N PHE A 469 4.54 19.22 32.68
CA PHE A 469 5.12 17.96 33.18
C PHE A 469 5.90 18.11 34.50
N THR A 470 5.52 19.10 35.32
CA THR A 470 6.06 19.32 36.66
C THR A 470 5.07 18.82 37.71
N PRO A 471 5.53 18.20 38.81
CA PRO A 471 4.66 17.81 39.93
C PRO A 471 3.85 19.01 40.44
N ARG A 472 2.52 18.89 40.52
CA ARG A 472 1.62 19.97 40.97
C ARG A 472 0.66 19.58 42.09
N ASN A 473 0.32 18.30 42.23
CA ASN A 473 -0.63 17.87 43.26
C ASN A 473 0.10 17.49 44.57
N PRO A 474 0.00 18.29 45.65
CA PRO A 474 0.68 18.00 46.91
C PRO A 474 0.15 16.74 47.62
N ASN A 475 -1.05 16.25 47.23
CA ASN A 475 -1.62 15.02 47.77
C ASN A 475 -0.90 13.76 47.25
N ILE A 476 -0.18 13.86 46.15
CA ILE A 476 0.59 12.77 45.53
C ILE A 476 2.06 12.96 45.87
N LYS A 477 2.54 12.28 46.94
CA LYS A 477 3.93 12.35 47.37
C LYS A 477 4.88 11.75 46.34
N ASP A 478 6.08 12.32 46.18
CA ASP A 478 7.11 11.89 45.22
C ASP A 478 7.46 10.39 45.31
N ASP A 479 7.51 9.82 46.51
CA ASP A 479 7.80 8.39 46.69
C ASP A 479 6.66 7.51 46.14
N PHE A 480 5.41 7.97 46.27
CA PHE A 480 4.24 7.30 45.70
C PHE A 480 4.21 7.46 44.17
N ALA A 481 4.54 8.64 43.66
CA ALA A 481 4.66 8.90 42.23
C ALA A 481 5.77 8.05 41.57
N LYS A 482 6.92 7.89 42.24
CA LYS A 482 8.01 7.00 41.79
C LYS A 482 7.56 5.54 41.80
N LYS A 483 6.88 5.08 42.85
CA LYS A 483 6.34 3.71 42.96
C LYS A 483 5.38 3.37 41.81
N LEU A 484 4.57 4.34 41.38
CA LEU A 484 3.65 4.20 40.26
C LEU A 484 4.28 4.58 38.91
N TYR A 485 5.56 4.98 38.85
CA TYR A 485 6.23 5.48 37.65
C TYR A 485 5.53 6.67 36.97
N LEU A 486 4.82 7.52 37.71
CA LEU A 486 4.09 8.67 37.14
C LEU A 486 5.03 9.66 36.45
N ASN A 487 6.26 9.84 36.95
CA ASN A 487 7.29 10.69 36.34
C ASN A 487 7.62 10.31 34.89
N TYR A 488 7.29 9.09 34.48
CA TYR A 488 7.54 8.56 33.15
C TYR A 488 6.26 8.16 32.42
N ALA A 489 5.09 8.61 32.86
CA ALA A 489 3.80 8.17 32.32
C ALA A 489 3.66 8.38 30.80
N TYR A 490 4.30 9.42 30.28
CA TYR A 490 4.31 9.79 28.87
C TYR A 490 5.53 9.29 28.09
N SER A 491 6.46 8.60 28.76
CA SER A 491 7.58 7.97 28.09
C SER A 491 7.12 6.73 27.32
N LYS A 492 7.44 6.67 26.03
CA LYS A 492 7.16 5.50 25.19
C LYS A 492 8.05 4.29 25.51
N SER A 493 9.17 4.48 26.20
CA SER A 493 10.16 3.43 26.49
C SER A 493 9.82 2.58 27.72
N ILE A 494 8.83 2.96 28.53
CA ILE A 494 8.51 2.27 29.78
C ILE A 494 7.22 1.45 29.61
N LYS A 495 7.33 0.14 29.91
CA LYS A 495 6.14 -0.72 30.04
C LYS A 495 5.29 -0.19 31.19
N LYS A 496 4.03 0.12 30.89
CA LYS A 496 3.08 0.70 31.85
C LYS A 496 2.95 -0.20 33.09
N PRO A 497 3.08 0.35 34.31
CA PRO A 497 3.10 -0.44 35.53
C PRO A 497 1.66 -0.78 35.99
N ILE A 498 1.00 -1.69 35.26
CA ILE A 498 -0.38 -2.11 35.54
C ILE A 498 -0.50 -2.71 36.95
N LYS A 499 0.45 -3.54 37.37
CA LYS A 499 0.45 -4.19 38.69
C LYS A 499 0.68 -3.20 39.84
N PRO A 500 1.72 -2.34 39.83
CA PRO A 500 1.87 -1.29 40.84
C PRO A 500 0.64 -0.39 40.97
N LEU A 501 -0.03 -0.06 39.86
CA LEU A 501 -1.29 0.69 39.89
C LEU A 501 -2.40 -0.10 40.60
N TYR A 502 -2.65 -1.34 40.16
CA TYR A 502 -3.64 -2.22 40.77
C TYR A 502 -3.45 -2.34 42.29
N ASP A 503 -2.23 -2.65 42.73
CA ASP A 503 -1.87 -2.82 44.15
C ASP A 503 -2.08 -1.54 44.99
N ASN A 504 -2.30 -0.38 44.36
CA ASN A 504 -2.48 0.91 45.03
C ASN A 504 -3.75 1.66 44.58
N LEU A 505 -4.73 0.98 43.94
CA LEU A 505 -5.96 1.62 43.46
C LEU A 505 -6.74 2.33 44.57
N GLU A 506 -6.90 1.72 45.74
CA GLU A 506 -7.58 2.36 46.89
C GLU A 506 -6.86 3.65 47.31
N LYS A 507 -5.52 3.65 47.35
CA LYS A 507 -4.75 4.86 47.64
C LYS A 507 -4.90 5.91 46.54
N CYS A 508 -5.00 5.50 45.28
CA CYS A 508 -5.24 6.43 44.17
C CYS A 508 -6.61 7.12 44.30
N LYS A 509 -7.64 6.39 44.73
CA LYS A 509 -8.99 6.95 44.98
C LYS A 509 -8.96 8.09 46.00
N ASP A 510 -8.17 7.94 47.06
CA ASP A 510 -8.10 8.89 48.17
C ASP A 510 -7.35 10.19 47.82
N ILE A 511 -6.39 10.12 46.89
CA ILE A 511 -5.48 11.25 46.57
C ILE A 511 -5.90 12.04 45.32
N VAL A 512 -6.72 11.43 44.45
CA VAL A 512 -7.26 12.05 43.25
C VAL A 512 -8.27 13.14 43.65
N ASN A 513 -8.45 14.19 42.85
CA ASN A 513 -9.46 15.23 43.09
C ASN A 513 -10.63 15.16 42.10
N ASP A 514 -10.37 14.77 40.86
CA ASP A 514 -11.34 14.61 39.79
C ASP A 514 -12.39 13.53 40.14
N ILE A 515 -13.66 13.94 40.10
CA ILE A 515 -14.80 13.10 40.48
C ILE A 515 -15.01 11.97 39.47
N ASP A 516 -14.87 12.25 38.17
CA ASP A 516 -15.03 11.24 37.12
C ASP A 516 -13.92 10.18 37.22
N LEU A 517 -12.69 10.60 37.51
CA LEU A 517 -11.57 9.67 37.75
C LEU A 517 -11.78 8.84 39.02
N LYS A 518 -12.28 9.43 40.11
CA LYS A 518 -12.67 8.70 41.33
C LYS A 518 -13.72 7.64 41.07
N ASP A 519 -14.78 7.99 40.35
CA ASP A 519 -15.87 7.06 40.01
C ASP A 519 -15.35 5.91 39.16
N ASN A 520 -14.42 6.17 38.23
CA ASN A 520 -13.75 5.14 37.45
C ASN A 520 -12.89 4.21 38.34
N ILE A 521 -12.17 4.75 39.32
CA ILE A 521 -11.39 3.94 40.28
C ILE A 521 -12.32 3.08 41.14
N VAL A 522 -13.40 3.65 41.69
CA VAL A 522 -14.40 2.91 42.49
C VAL A 522 -15.02 1.78 41.68
N LYS A 523 -15.38 2.04 40.43
CA LYS A 523 -15.91 1.02 39.53
C LYS A 523 -14.91 -0.10 39.27
N MET A 524 -13.62 0.22 39.09
CA MET A 524 -12.58 -0.80 38.90
C MET A 524 -12.29 -1.59 40.18
N LEU A 525 -12.35 -0.96 41.35
CA LEU A 525 -12.29 -1.67 42.64
C LEU A 525 -13.46 -2.65 42.79
N GLY A 526 -14.68 -2.23 42.45
CA GLY A 526 -15.84 -3.12 42.41
C GLY A 526 -15.67 -4.27 41.41
N TYR A 527 -15.11 -3.99 40.23
CA TYR A 527 -14.80 -5.00 39.22
C TYR A 527 -13.81 -6.06 39.72
N PHE A 528 -12.75 -5.68 40.45
CA PHE A 528 -11.76 -6.65 40.93
C PHE A 528 -12.19 -7.39 42.20
N ASN A 529 -12.98 -6.76 43.06
CA ASN A 529 -13.34 -7.31 44.38
C ASN A 529 -14.65 -8.11 44.40
N ASP A 530 -15.53 -7.94 43.41
CA ASP A 530 -16.82 -8.63 43.34
C ASP A 530 -17.06 -9.30 41.98
N ASN A 531 -17.05 -10.63 41.98
CA ASN A 531 -17.24 -11.45 40.80
C ASN A 531 -18.61 -11.26 40.13
N LYS A 532 -19.67 -10.90 40.87
CA LYS A 532 -20.99 -10.59 40.30
C LYS A 532 -20.97 -9.26 39.55
N ILE A 533 -20.36 -8.23 40.16
CA ILE A 533 -20.19 -6.92 39.52
C ILE A 533 -19.34 -7.06 38.26
N ALA A 534 -18.25 -7.82 38.32
CA ALA A 534 -17.43 -8.09 37.16
C ALA A 534 -18.20 -8.79 36.05
N LEU A 535 -18.94 -9.85 36.36
CA LEU A 535 -19.75 -10.59 35.40
C LEU A 535 -20.78 -9.68 34.72
N GLU A 536 -21.49 -8.85 35.49
CA GLU A 536 -22.46 -7.88 34.97
C GLU A 536 -21.78 -6.89 34.01
N ILE A 537 -20.64 -6.33 34.39
CA ILE A 537 -19.87 -5.40 33.56
C ILE A 537 -19.45 -6.07 32.25
N LEU A 538 -18.87 -7.28 32.31
CA LEU A 538 -18.37 -7.98 31.13
C LEU A 538 -19.51 -8.38 30.19
N ASN A 539 -20.64 -8.88 30.72
CA ASN A 539 -21.82 -9.21 29.90
C ASN A 539 -22.41 -7.96 29.24
N ARG A 540 -22.57 -6.86 29.97
CA ARG A 540 -23.05 -5.60 29.40
C ARG A 540 -22.11 -5.09 28.30
N LYS A 541 -20.80 -5.19 28.50
CA LYS A 541 -19.81 -4.81 27.48
C LYS A 541 -19.90 -5.68 26.23
N LYS A 542 -20.07 -7.00 26.42
CA LYS A 542 -20.28 -7.96 25.32
C LYS A 542 -21.50 -7.57 24.48
N GLU A 543 -22.63 -7.31 25.13
CA GLU A 543 -23.89 -6.94 24.47
C GLU A 543 -23.76 -5.62 23.68
N VAL A 544 -23.16 -4.59 24.29
CA VAL A 544 -22.93 -3.30 23.62
C VAL A 544 -22.08 -3.46 22.36
N VAL A 545 -21.01 -4.27 22.43
CA VAL A 545 -20.14 -4.52 21.25
C VAL A 545 -20.90 -5.26 20.16
N ILE A 546 -21.67 -6.29 20.52
CA ILE A 546 -22.48 -7.05 19.56
C ILE A 546 -23.49 -6.13 18.85
N LEU A 547 -24.23 -5.32 19.61
CA LEU A 547 -25.17 -4.35 19.06
C LEU A 547 -24.48 -3.30 18.18
N SER A 548 -23.29 -2.84 18.56
CA SER A 548 -22.50 -1.89 17.77
C SER A 548 -22.10 -2.49 16.42
N ILE A 549 -21.66 -3.75 16.40
CA ILE A 549 -21.31 -4.46 15.16
C ILE A 549 -22.54 -4.66 14.27
N ASP A 550 -23.69 -5.02 14.86
CA ASP A 550 -24.96 -5.11 14.13
C ASP A 550 -25.35 -3.78 13.49
N TYR A 551 -25.18 -2.69 14.23
CA TYR A 551 -25.49 -1.36 13.73
C TYR A 551 -24.52 -0.92 12.62
N ILE A 552 -23.21 -1.18 12.77
CA ILE A 552 -22.22 -0.95 11.71
C ILE A 552 -22.60 -1.72 10.44
N TYR A 553 -22.96 -3.00 10.57
CA TYR A 553 -23.37 -3.82 9.42
C TYR A 553 -24.65 -3.30 8.75
N LYS A 554 -25.64 -2.87 9.55
CA LYS A 554 -26.84 -2.18 9.06
C LYS A 554 -26.47 -0.91 8.28
N CYS A 555 -25.66 -0.02 8.85
CA CYS A 555 -25.22 1.21 8.20
C CYS A 555 -24.49 0.92 6.89
N ARG A 556 -23.55 -0.04 6.88
CA ARG A 556 -22.84 -0.49 5.67
C ARG A 556 -23.83 -0.88 4.56
N ASN A 557 -24.85 -1.67 4.89
CA ASN A 557 -25.86 -2.07 3.89
C ASN A 557 -26.70 -0.89 3.41
N GLN A 558 -27.04 0.05 4.29
CA GLN A 558 -27.74 1.27 3.90
C GLN A 558 -26.88 2.10 2.95
N ILE A 559 -25.58 2.27 3.19
CA ILE A 559 -24.69 3.02 2.26
C ILE A 559 -24.67 2.33 0.89
N VAL A 560 -24.40 1.02 0.86
CA VAL A 560 -24.29 0.25 -0.39
C VAL A 560 -25.58 0.28 -1.23
N HIS A 561 -26.74 0.37 -0.58
CA HIS A 561 -28.05 0.38 -1.25
C HIS A 561 -28.67 1.78 -1.35
N ASN A 562 -27.90 2.85 -1.14
CA ASN A 562 -28.38 4.24 -1.16
C ASN A 562 -29.60 4.47 -0.24
N GLY A 563 -29.64 3.78 0.89
CA GLY A 563 -30.65 3.92 1.93
C GLY A 563 -30.35 5.11 2.86
N TYR A 564 -31.36 5.51 3.63
CA TYR A 564 -31.22 6.62 4.58
C TYR A 564 -30.29 6.27 5.75
N ILE A 565 -29.37 7.20 6.06
CA ILE A 565 -28.54 7.18 7.26
C ILE A 565 -28.48 8.59 7.85
N ASP A 566 -28.56 8.69 9.17
CA ASP A 566 -28.39 9.96 9.86
C ASP A 566 -26.92 10.41 9.81
N VAL A 567 -26.68 11.48 9.06
CA VAL A 567 -25.36 12.10 8.84
C VAL A 567 -24.74 12.56 10.15
N ASN A 568 -25.54 12.89 11.18
CA ASN A 568 -25.02 13.33 12.47
C ASN A 568 -24.48 12.16 13.32
N ILE A 569 -25.00 10.95 13.11
CA ILE A 569 -24.62 9.76 13.89
C ILE A 569 -23.44 9.03 13.23
N ILE A 570 -23.37 9.03 11.89
CA ILE A 570 -22.32 8.37 11.10
C ILE A 570 -20.90 8.57 11.65
N PRO A 571 -20.44 9.81 12.00
CA PRO A 571 -19.06 10.02 12.45
C PRO A 571 -18.71 9.20 13.70
N TYR A 572 -19.67 9.01 14.61
CA TYR A 572 -19.46 8.22 15.83
C TYR A 572 -19.39 6.72 15.53
N ILE A 573 -20.21 6.23 14.60
CA ILE A 573 -20.20 4.83 14.16
C ILE A 573 -18.89 4.50 13.44
N VAL A 574 -18.39 5.43 12.63
CA VAL A 574 -17.08 5.31 11.98
C VAL A 574 -15.97 5.12 13.01
N ASN A 575 -15.95 5.93 14.08
CA ASN A 575 -14.93 5.80 15.12
C ASN A 575 -14.93 4.41 15.78
N TYR A 576 -16.10 3.82 16.03
CA TYR A 576 -16.20 2.44 16.52
C TYR A 576 -15.68 1.44 15.51
N SER A 577 -16.08 1.56 14.24
CA SER A 577 -15.67 0.65 13.18
C SER A 577 -14.14 0.70 12.94
N GLU A 578 -13.55 1.89 12.92
CA GLU A 578 -12.10 2.07 12.78
C GLU A 578 -11.35 1.51 14.00
N SER A 579 -11.87 1.72 15.21
CA SER A 579 -11.29 1.14 16.43
C SER A 579 -11.29 -0.38 16.36
N TYR A 580 -12.40 -1.00 15.96
CA TYR A 580 -12.49 -2.46 15.83
C TYR A 580 -11.57 -3.01 14.74
N ALA A 581 -11.50 -2.34 13.59
CA ALA A 581 -10.59 -2.69 12.50
C ALA A 581 -9.12 -2.68 12.98
N LYS A 582 -8.70 -1.60 13.64
CA LYS A 582 -7.34 -1.46 14.19
C LYS A 582 -7.05 -2.50 15.27
N SER A 583 -7.95 -2.72 16.22
CA SER A 583 -7.75 -3.72 17.28
C SER A 583 -7.58 -5.13 16.70
N LEU A 584 -8.41 -5.53 15.73
CA LEU A 584 -8.29 -6.84 15.09
C LEU A 584 -6.98 -6.96 14.29
N PHE A 585 -6.57 -5.90 13.59
CA PHE A 585 -5.30 -5.86 12.87
C PHE A 585 -4.11 -6.03 13.81
N PHE A 586 -4.04 -5.25 14.89
CA PHE A 586 -2.93 -5.31 15.84
C PHE A 586 -2.83 -6.67 16.53
N GLU A 587 -3.97 -7.29 16.89
CA GLU A 587 -3.95 -8.64 17.44
C GLU A 587 -3.35 -9.64 16.45
N ILE A 588 -3.80 -9.64 15.20
CA ILE A 588 -3.30 -10.58 14.18
C ILE A 588 -1.80 -10.39 13.95
N ILE A 589 -1.33 -9.15 13.90
CA ILE A 589 0.10 -8.84 13.82
C ILE A 589 0.87 -9.35 15.04
N GLU A 590 0.32 -9.19 16.26
CA GLU A 590 0.91 -9.74 17.48
C GLU A 590 1.02 -11.27 17.42
N LEU A 591 -0.07 -11.96 17.07
CA LEU A 591 -0.10 -13.43 16.96
C LEU A 591 0.95 -13.95 15.97
N TYR A 592 1.04 -13.35 14.77
CA TYR A 592 2.08 -13.74 13.82
C TYR A 592 3.50 -13.40 14.31
N SER A 593 3.67 -12.29 15.04
CA SER A 593 4.98 -11.95 15.63
C SER A 593 5.42 -12.93 16.72
N MET A 594 4.45 -13.59 17.39
CA MET A 594 4.65 -14.70 18.32
C MET A 594 4.74 -16.07 17.62
N GLU A 595 4.81 -16.08 16.29
CA GLU A 595 4.87 -17.30 15.48
C GLU A 595 3.62 -18.20 15.59
N ILE A 596 2.46 -17.61 15.86
CA ILE A 596 1.16 -18.29 15.88
C ILE A 596 0.50 -18.14 14.50
N TYR A 597 0.64 -19.15 13.65
CA TYR A 597 0.13 -19.11 12.27
C TYR A 597 -1.30 -19.64 12.11
N ASN A 598 -1.72 -20.55 13.00
CA ASN A 598 -3.07 -21.10 12.98
C ASN A 598 -4.03 -20.17 13.74
N LEU A 599 -4.38 -19.06 13.09
CA LEU A 599 -5.30 -18.08 13.67
C LEU A 599 -6.60 -18.74 14.13
N LYS A 600 -7.18 -19.63 13.33
CA LYS A 600 -8.45 -20.32 13.65
C LYS A 600 -8.42 -20.98 15.02
N GLU A 601 -7.36 -21.75 15.28
CA GLU A 601 -7.17 -22.43 16.57
C GLU A 601 -7.01 -21.44 17.72
N GLU A 602 -6.27 -20.35 17.50
CA GLU A 602 -6.06 -19.33 18.52
C GLU A 602 -7.35 -18.61 18.89
N PHE A 603 -8.16 -18.21 17.91
CA PHE A 603 -9.47 -17.61 18.16
C PHE A 603 -10.45 -18.57 18.88
N ILE A 604 -10.33 -19.89 18.65
CA ILE A 604 -11.07 -20.90 19.41
C ILE A 604 -10.59 -20.93 20.87
N LYS A 605 -9.27 -20.95 21.11
CA LYS A 605 -8.69 -20.90 22.47
C LYS A 605 -9.11 -19.65 23.22
N GLN A 606 -9.09 -18.50 22.57
CA GLN A 606 -9.55 -17.24 23.15
C GLN A 606 -11.04 -17.31 23.51
N ASN A 607 -11.87 -17.89 22.65
CA ASN A 607 -13.28 -18.08 22.98
C ASN A 607 -13.49 -19.00 24.18
N TYR A 608 -12.79 -20.13 24.20
CA TYR A 608 -12.84 -21.05 25.32
C TYR A 608 -12.42 -20.38 26.63
N LYS A 609 -11.34 -19.59 26.60
CA LYS A 609 -10.87 -18.82 27.76
C LYS A 609 -11.90 -17.82 28.27
N ILE A 610 -12.63 -17.15 27.37
CA ILE A 610 -13.71 -16.23 27.77
C ILE A 610 -14.92 -16.98 28.36
N GLU A 611 -15.34 -18.08 27.74
CA GLU A 611 -16.43 -18.89 28.28
C GLU A 611 -16.10 -19.41 29.69
N LEU A 612 -14.86 -19.87 29.89
CA LEU A 612 -14.37 -20.32 31.19
C LEU A 612 -14.30 -19.18 32.20
N LEU A 613 -13.82 -18.00 31.82
CA LEU A 613 -13.80 -16.80 32.66
C LEU A 613 -15.21 -16.47 33.17
N LEU A 614 -16.19 -16.40 32.26
CA LEU A 614 -17.57 -16.06 32.61
C LEU A 614 -18.21 -17.11 33.53
N GLN A 615 -17.93 -18.40 33.32
CA GLN A 615 -18.37 -19.48 34.21
C GLN A 615 -17.70 -19.42 35.60
N HIS A 616 -16.42 -19.09 35.65
CA HIS A 616 -15.69 -18.97 36.91
C HIS A 616 -16.18 -17.77 37.74
N LEU A 617 -16.49 -16.66 37.07
CA LEU A 617 -17.13 -15.49 37.69
C LEU A 617 -18.51 -15.84 38.25
N SER A 618 -19.34 -16.57 37.49
CA SER A 618 -20.67 -16.98 37.98
C SER A 618 -20.60 -17.88 39.20
N ASN A 619 -19.53 -18.67 39.32
CA ASN A 619 -19.31 -19.60 40.43
C ASN A 619 -18.51 -18.99 41.60
N ASN A 620 -18.17 -17.69 41.56
CA ASN A 620 -17.36 -16.97 42.56
C ASN A 620 -15.97 -17.58 42.83
N ASN A 621 -15.35 -18.21 41.83
CA ASN A 621 -14.16 -19.06 42.04
C ASN A 621 -12.82 -18.45 41.57
N ILE A 622 -12.76 -17.14 41.30
CA ILE A 622 -11.52 -16.52 40.78
C ILE A 622 -11.22 -15.16 41.37
N ASP A 623 -9.93 -14.84 41.38
CA ASP A 623 -9.38 -13.49 41.41
C ASP A 623 -9.11 -13.05 39.96
N ILE A 624 -9.84 -12.03 39.51
CA ILE A 624 -9.86 -11.58 38.12
C ILE A 624 -8.52 -10.96 37.70
N PHE A 625 -7.82 -10.28 38.60
CA PHE A 625 -6.56 -9.64 38.24
C PHE A 625 -5.48 -10.69 37.94
N ASN A 626 -5.52 -11.81 38.66
CA ASN A 626 -4.58 -12.92 38.50
C ASN A 626 -5.02 -13.97 37.45
N TYR A 627 -6.21 -13.81 36.86
CA TYR A 627 -6.71 -14.68 35.80
C TYR A 627 -6.03 -14.32 34.46
N LYS A 628 -4.86 -14.92 34.17
CA LYS A 628 -4.15 -14.78 32.89
C LYS A 628 -4.06 -16.08 32.13
#